data_AF-A0A085WAE3-F1
#
_entry.id   AF-A0A085WAE3-F1
#
_cell.length_a   1.000
_cell.length_b   1.000
_cell.length_c   1.000
_cell.angle_alpha   90.00
_cell.angle_beta   90.00
_cell.angle_gamma   90.00
#
_symmetry.space_group_name_H-M   'P 1'
#
loop_
_entity.id
_entity.type
_entity.pdbx_description
1 polymer ?
#
loop_
_entity_poly.entity_id
_entity_poly.type
_entity_poly.pdbx_seq_one_letter_code
_entity_poly.pdbx_strand_id
1 'polypeptide(L)'
;MEVHDRKQFEIKLEYQPSGADDETRYLVEMFLFLPNSLNIDAETYPRADFYADIHNYVRFTTPVMSLEELLVVEGSPLMRLEAWLRTGLPTEAEVVYQAKLLCCIFRGALRRFVKLVDGRCEPPSAAGLGEAEYADLQRIILQSQESVVKVLERFRGWQKATGELRLQKKTRVSLRLVDEYMSLTVEQYFRKAVTEMDALPRSGVYIEPRKALMAAVIREETYRKENQLRSVLSPTGDNEEYMHRIGFLKKFCMNILFLAARRKQKRQGWEEVLFAIAAGLAMAFATAVLFVAQRQGGVPQESLNFLLIAVVGYMVKDRIKEGLRRFFSKFASMHLYDRMAEILDPVTKKCLGTLEERVDYGRTVKVPKEIAELRCLDDFITVSQGELSETVLRYQKEIVLDAELLPKTDRRLTGVTDIIRFNVERFLRDMDDPELALEYVDLEDFSVGRVKGAKSYQVDLAFRFTTDEADQKKVSVQLVRLVLDRNGIKRMLRVAPEQTDRPPHPEPYRKAA
;
A
#
# COMPACT_ATOMS: atom_id res chain seq x y z
N MET A 1 5.37 4.97 -5.94
CA MET A 1 6.00 4.65 -4.64
C MET A 1 6.37 5.95 -3.95
N GLU A 2 6.17 6.01 -2.63
CA GLU A 2 6.37 7.19 -1.78
C GLU A 2 6.94 6.76 -0.42
N VAL A 3 7.73 7.62 0.23
CA VAL A 3 8.16 7.39 1.63
C VAL A 3 6.96 7.67 2.55
N HIS A 4 6.57 6.68 3.35
CA HIS A 4 5.40 6.80 4.24
C HIS A 4 5.78 7.45 5.57
N ASP A 5 6.86 6.97 6.17
CA ASP A 5 7.48 7.51 7.37
C ASP A 5 8.99 7.25 7.34
N ARG A 6 9.70 7.49 8.43
CA ARG A 6 11.16 7.30 8.50
C ARG A 6 11.61 5.86 8.24
N LYS A 7 10.78 4.85 8.51
CA LYS A 7 11.13 3.43 8.41
C LYS A 7 10.28 2.67 7.39
N GLN A 8 9.26 3.30 6.81
CA GLN A 8 8.34 2.66 5.89
C GLN A 8 8.25 3.40 4.56
N PHE A 9 8.21 2.65 3.47
CA PHE A 9 7.76 3.15 2.18
C PHE A 9 6.48 2.45 1.73
N GLU A 10 5.70 3.15 0.92
CA GLU A 10 4.40 2.70 0.43
C GLU A 10 4.40 2.68 -1.11
N ILE A 11 3.95 1.56 -1.67
CA ILE A 11 3.68 1.39 -3.09
C ILE A 11 2.18 1.28 -3.26
N LYS A 12 1.62 2.05 -4.20
CA LYS A 12 0.22 1.98 -4.59
C LYS A 12 0.16 1.50 -6.03
N LEU A 13 -0.52 0.39 -6.25
CA LEU A 13 -0.76 -0.21 -7.56
C LEU A 13 -2.26 -0.19 -7.81
N GLU A 14 -2.66 0.21 -9.02
CA GLU A 14 -4.06 0.23 -9.42
C GLU A 14 -4.31 -0.89 -10.43
N TYR A 15 -5.21 -1.80 -10.09
CA TYR A 15 -5.68 -2.88 -10.94
C TYR A 15 -7.06 -2.51 -11.47
N GLN A 16 -7.19 -2.41 -12.80
CA GLN A 16 -8.46 -2.08 -13.42
C GLN A 16 -8.74 -3.08 -14.54
N PRO A 17 -9.55 -4.11 -14.27
CA PRO A 17 -10.04 -5.00 -15.32
C PRO A 17 -10.76 -4.19 -16.40
N SER A 18 -10.41 -4.45 -17.66
CA SER A 18 -11.09 -3.95 -18.85
C SER A 18 -12.50 -4.51 -18.98
N GLY A 19 -12.75 -5.69 -18.39
CA GLY A 19 -14.00 -6.43 -18.52
C GLY A 19 -14.12 -7.23 -19.82
N ALA A 20 -13.01 -7.42 -20.56
CA ALA A 20 -12.96 -8.30 -21.72
C ALA A 20 -12.99 -9.79 -21.34
N ASP A 21 -12.37 -10.13 -20.22
CA ASP A 21 -12.34 -11.48 -19.64
C ASP A 21 -13.05 -11.48 -18.28
N ASP A 22 -13.58 -12.65 -17.89
CA ASP A 22 -14.19 -12.87 -16.58
C ASP A 22 -13.16 -12.74 -15.45
N GLU A 23 -11.93 -13.22 -15.68
CA GLU A 23 -10.81 -13.13 -14.75
C GLU A 23 -9.65 -12.36 -15.35
N THR A 24 -9.08 -11.42 -14.57
CA THR A 24 -7.85 -10.72 -14.95
C THR A 24 -6.74 -11.03 -13.97
N ARG A 25 -5.53 -11.32 -14.49
CA ARG A 25 -4.36 -11.68 -13.67
C ARG A 25 -3.33 -10.58 -13.67
N TYR A 26 -2.85 -10.27 -12.46
CA TYR A 26 -1.83 -9.26 -12.21
C TYR A 26 -0.69 -9.90 -11.43
N LEU A 27 0.53 -9.76 -11.94
CA LEU A 27 1.74 -10.25 -11.30
C LEU A 27 2.65 -9.08 -10.97
N VAL A 28 2.93 -8.90 -9.69
CA VAL A 28 3.86 -7.91 -9.16
C VAL A 28 5.10 -8.63 -8.64
N GLU A 29 6.26 -8.30 -9.20
CA GLU A 29 7.54 -8.75 -8.72
C GLU A 29 8.33 -7.55 -8.19
N MET A 30 8.87 -7.68 -6.98
CA MET A 30 9.71 -6.69 -6.33
C MET A 30 11.07 -7.33 -6.03
N PHE A 31 12.13 -6.80 -6.64
CA PHE A 31 13.50 -7.24 -6.45
C PHE A 31 14.23 -6.23 -5.59
N LEU A 32 14.77 -6.69 -4.46
CA LEU A 32 15.63 -5.90 -3.58
C LEU A 32 17.08 -6.34 -3.78
N PHE A 33 17.95 -5.39 -4.11
CA PHE A 33 19.39 -5.59 -4.21
C PHE A 33 20.03 -4.97 -2.97
N LEU A 34 20.48 -5.84 -2.07
CA LEU A 34 20.96 -5.47 -0.74
C LEU A 34 22.48 -5.66 -0.68
N PRO A 35 23.26 -4.64 -0.27
CA PRO A 35 24.68 -4.82 0.01
C PRO A 35 24.91 -5.85 1.10
N ASN A 36 25.87 -6.75 0.94
CA ASN A 36 26.18 -7.76 1.97
C ASN A 36 26.64 -7.17 3.31
N SER A 37 27.10 -5.92 3.33
CA SER A 37 27.40 -5.19 4.57
C SER A 37 26.17 -4.98 5.47
N LEU A 38 24.96 -5.07 4.91
CA LEU A 38 23.71 -5.01 5.69
C LEU A 38 23.35 -6.36 6.33
N ASN A 39 24.07 -7.43 5.98
CA ASN A 39 23.90 -8.76 6.56
C ASN A 39 22.44 -9.25 6.51
N ILE A 40 21.78 -9.04 5.36
CA ILE A 40 20.39 -9.46 5.11
C ILE A 40 20.39 -10.63 4.12
N ASP A 41 20.09 -11.83 4.61
CA ASP A 41 19.93 -13.03 3.81
C ASP A 41 18.81 -13.95 4.35
N ALA A 42 18.70 -15.17 3.83
CA ALA A 42 17.65 -16.11 4.22
C ALA A 42 17.78 -16.61 5.67
N GLU A 43 18.98 -16.53 6.27
CA GLU A 43 19.26 -16.95 7.65
C GLU A 43 19.02 -15.79 8.63
N THR A 44 19.52 -14.59 8.32
CA THR A 44 19.41 -13.41 9.18
C THR A 44 18.09 -12.66 9.03
N TYR A 45 17.43 -12.79 7.88
CA TYR A 45 16.12 -12.21 7.58
C TYR A 45 15.18 -13.25 6.95
N PRO A 46 14.72 -14.24 7.74
CA PRO A 46 13.92 -15.35 7.23
C PRO A 46 12.56 -14.89 6.71
N ARG A 47 11.91 -15.75 5.90
CA ARG A 47 10.59 -15.46 5.28
C ARG A 47 9.55 -14.92 6.28
N ALA A 48 9.53 -15.45 7.50
CA ALA A 48 8.59 -15.03 8.54
C ALA A 48 8.77 -13.56 8.94
N ASP A 49 10.02 -13.09 9.03
CA ASP A 49 10.36 -11.71 9.33
C ASP A 49 10.06 -10.80 8.14
N PHE A 50 10.40 -11.23 6.91
CA PHE A 50 10.00 -10.52 5.69
C PHE A 50 8.50 -10.25 5.66
N TYR A 51 7.72 -11.30 5.94
CA TYR A 51 6.29 -11.22 5.93
C TYR A 51 5.66 -10.50 7.14
N ALA A 52 6.44 -10.20 8.18
CA ALA A 52 6.04 -9.36 9.31
C ALA A 52 6.27 -7.88 9.01
N ASP A 53 7.27 -7.57 8.16
CA ASP A 53 7.62 -6.21 7.78
C ASP A 53 6.81 -5.69 6.58
N ILE A 54 6.25 -6.60 5.76
CA ILE A 54 5.35 -6.25 4.66
C ILE A 54 3.88 -6.25 5.11
N HIS A 55 3.19 -5.15 4.83
CA HIS A 55 1.76 -4.99 5.07
C HIS A 55 1.04 -4.71 3.75
N ASN A 56 0.10 -5.58 3.41
CA ASN A 56 -0.67 -5.51 2.19
C ASN A 56 -2.12 -5.12 2.49
N TYR A 57 -2.58 -4.03 1.87
CA TYR A 57 -3.97 -3.60 1.93
C TYR A 57 -4.54 -3.52 0.53
N VAL A 58 -5.63 -4.24 0.31
CA VAL A 58 -6.38 -4.18 -0.94
C VAL A 58 -7.65 -3.39 -0.67
N ARG A 59 -7.99 -2.42 -1.51
CA ARG A 59 -9.20 -1.62 -1.38
C ARG A 59 -9.84 -1.32 -2.74
N PHE A 60 -11.14 -1.08 -2.77
CA PHE A 60 -11.77 -0.50 -3.94
C PHE A 60 -11.20 0.89 -4.25
N THR A 61 -11.03 1.16 -5.54
CA THR A 61 -10.71 2.50 -6.03
C THR A 61 -11.91 3.40 -5.78
N THR A 62 -11.69 4.56 -5.15
CA THR A 62 -12.77 5.51 -4.91
C THR A 62 -13.25 6.07 -6.25
N PRO A 63 -14.56 6.01 -6.56
CA PRO A 63 -15.09 6.64 -7.77
C PRO A 63 -14.72 8.12 -7.83
N VAL A 64 -14.30 8.57 -9.02
CA VAL A 64 -13.90 9.96 -9.26
C VAL A 64 -15.14 10.74 -9.68
N MET A 65 -15.49 11.76 -8.88
CA MET A 65 -16.62 12.65 -9.13
C MET A 65 -16.28 14.06 -8.63
N SER A 66 -16.66 15.09 -9.38
CA SER A 66 -16.57 16.50 -8.96
C SER A 66 -17.59 16.83 -7.85
N LEU A 67 -17.45 18.01 -7.24
CA LEU A 67 -18.41 18.48 -6.23
C LEU A 67 -19.78 18.76 -6.88
N GLU A 68 -19.77 19.23 -8.13
CA GLU A 68 -20.97 19.49 -8.93
C GLU A 68 -21.67 18.19 -9.29
N GLU A 69 -20.94 17.18 -9.77
CA GLU A 69 -21.52 15.89 -10.11
C GLU A 69 -22.15 15.20 -8.90
N LEU A 70 -21.58 15.36 -7.69
CA LEU A 70 -22.19 14.89 -6.44
C LEU A 70 -23.57 15.51 -6.19
N LEU A 71 -23.84 16.70 -6.72
CA LEU A 71 -25.12 17.40 -6.54
C LEU A 71 -26.16 17.03 -7.59
N VAL A 72 -25.76 16.64 -8.81
CA VAL A 72 -26.71 16.55 -9.94
C VAL A 72 -26.80 15.17 -10.59
N VAL A 73 -25.77 14.33 -10.51
CA VAL A 73 -25.77 13.02 -11.18
C VAL A 73 -26.62 12.04 -10.39
N GLU A 74 -27.63 11.43 -11.01
CA GLU A 74 -28.56 10.48 -10.37
C GLU A 74 -27.85 9.30 -9.71
N GLY A 75 -26.75 8.83 -10.30
CA GLY A 75 -25.90 7.77 -9.75
C GLY A 75 -25.00 8.19 -8.58
N SER A 76 -24.95 9.49 -8.22
CA SER A 76 -24.13 9.96 -7.11
C SER A 76 -24.65 9.48 -5.75
N PRO A 77 -23.78 9.23 -4.75
CA PRO A 77 -24.23 8.78 -3.45
C PRO A 77 -25.21 9.73 -2.76
N LEU A 78 -25.06 11.05 -2.95
CA LEU A 78 -25.99 12.04 -2.37
C LEU A 78 -27.39 11.93 -3.01
N MET A 79 -27.46 11.89 -4.34
CA MET A 79 -28.73 11.74 -5.05
C MET A 79 -29.41 10.41 -4.72
N ARG A 80 -28.64 9.31 -4.58
CA ARG A 80 -29.17 8.01 -4.15
C ARG A 80 -29.76 8.06 -2.75
N LEU A 81 -29.07 8.70 -1.79
CA LEU A 81 -29.58 8.88 -0.43
C LEU A 81 -30.91 9.65 -0.45
N GLU A 82 -30.98 10.75 -1.18
CA GLU A 82 -32.20 11.56 -1.31
C GLU A 82 -33.34 10.83 -2.02
N ALA A 83 -33.03 10.05 -3.07
CA ALA A 83 -34.02 9.26 -3.79
C ALA A 83 -34.73 8.26 -2.87
N TRP A 84 -34.03 7.68 -1.89
CA TRP A 84 -34.61 6.75 -0.92
C TRP A 84 -35.63 7.37 0.02
N LEU A 85 -35.70 8.69 0.15
CA LEU A 85 -36.82 9.34 0.83
C LEU A 85 -38.14 9.16 0.05
N ARG A 86 -38.07 8.99 -1.28
CA ARG A 86 -39.23 8.83 -2.17
C ARG A 86 -39.51 7.37 -2.48
N THR A 87 -38.48 6.56 -2.70
CA THR A 87 -38.62 5.15 -3.09
C THR A 87 -38.71 4.20 -1.90
N GLY A 88 -38.50 4.68 -0.68
CA GLY A 88 -38.35 3.86 0.51
C GLY A 88 -36.87 3.57 0.82
N LEU A 89 -36.56 3.52 2.12
CA LEU A 89 -35.21 3.24 2.60
C LEU A 89 -34.84 1.77 2.36
N PRO A 90 -33.61 1.48 1.91
CA PRO A 90 -33.09 0.12 1.83
C PRO A 90 -32.69 -0.35 3.23
N THR A 91 -31.86 -1.40 3.33
CA THR A 91 -31.36 -1.82 4.63
C THR A 91 -30.52 -0.73 5.28
N GLU A 92 -30.56 -0.61 6.61
CA GLU A 92 -29.77 0.42 7.31
C GLU A 92 -28.25 0.29 7.07
N ALA A 93 -27.77 -0.93 6.77
CA ALA A 93 -26.39 -1.17 6.38
C ALA A 93 -26.04 -0.51 5.03
N GLU A 94 -26.94 -0.59 4.04
CA GLU A 94 -26.79 0.07 2.75
C GLU A 94 -26.86 1.60 2.87
N VAL A 95 -27.71 2.11 3.77
CA VAL A 95 -27.75 3.54 4.10
C VAL A 95 -26.41 4.04 4.64
N VAL A 96 -25.85 3.33 5.63
CA VAL A 96 -24.53 3.69 6.19
C VAL A 96 -23.43 3.55 5.15
N TYR A 97 -23.49 2.52 4.31
CA TYR A 97 -22.53 2.33 3.22
C TYR A 97 -22.54 3.50 2.24
N GLN A 98 -23.70 3.92 1.75
CA GLN A 98 -23.80 5.05 0.82
C GLN A 98 -23.37 6.37 1.46
N ALA A 99 -23.71 6.64 2.71
CA ALA A 99 -23.24 7.83 3.43
C ALA A 99 -21.70 7.86 3.56
N LYS A 100 -21.08 6.72 3.87
CA LYS A 100 -19.62 6.60 3.90
C LYS A 100 -19.00 6.75 2.50
N LEU A 101 -19.65 6.24 1.46
CA LEU A 101 -19.20 6.38 0.07
C LEU A 101 -19.26 7.86 -0.36
N LEU A 102 -20.34 8.57 -0.06
CA LEU A 102 -20.46 10.02 -0.24
C LEU A 102 -19.25 10.73 0.37
N CYS A 103 -18.94 10.43 1.62
CA CYS A 103 -17.81 11.03 2.33
C CYS A 103 -16.46 10.74 1.66
N CYS A 104 -16.23 9.50 1.20
CA CYS A 104 -15.00 9.12 0.50
C CYS A 104 -14.83 9.89 -0.81
N ILE A 105 -15.89 10.00 -1.61
CA ILE A 105 -15.90 10.74 -2.88
C ILE A 105 -15.72 12.25 -2.62
N PHE A 106 -16.44 12.80 -1.63
CA PHE A 106 -16.34 14.20 -1.21
C PHE A 106 -14.92 14.59 -0.79
N ARG A 107 -14.29 13.77 0.06
CA ARG A 107 -12.87 13.92 0.43
C ARG A 107 -11.95 13.87 -0.80
N GLY A 108 -12.21 12.95 -1.72
CA GLY A 108 -11.47 12.83 -2.97
C GLY A 108 -11.57 14.09 -3.85
N ALA A 109 -12.76 14.69 -3.93
CA ALA A 109 -13.01 15.93 -4.66
C ALA A 109 -12.28 17.12 -4.03
N LEU A 110 -12.35 17.29 -2.70
CA LEU A 110 -11.63 18.32 -1.97
C LEU A 110 -10.10 18.20 -2.12
N ARG A 111 -9.57 16.98 -2.12
CA ARG A 111 -8.14 16.74 -2.39
C ARG A 111 -7.72 17.18 -3.78
N ARG A 112 -8.55 16.92 -4.80
CA ARG A 112 -8.28 17.38 -6.18
C ARG A 112 -8.39 18.91 -6.29
N PHE A 113 -9.36 19.51 -5.62
CA PHE A 113 -9.49 20.97 -5.52
C PHE A 113 -8.21 21.61 -4.97
N VAL A 114 -7.64 21.11 -3.87
CA VAL A 114 -6.38 21.65 -3.33
C VAL A 114 -5.22 21.52 -4.33
N LYS A 115 -5.09 20.36 -4.99
CA LYS A 115 -4.06 20.18 -6.04
C LYS A 115 -4.23 21.14 -7.22
N LEU A 116 -5.48 21.44 -7.57
CA LEU A 116 -5.79 22.41 -8.61
C LEU A 116 -5.39 23.83 -8.18
N VAL A 117 -5.67 24.22 -6.93
CA VAL A 117 -5.22 25.51 -6.38
C VAL A 117 -3.69 25.60 -6.37
N ASP A 118 -3.02 24.57 -5.85
CA ASP A 118 -1.55 24.47 -5.79
C ASP A 118 -0.91 24.64 -7.17
N GLY A 119 -1.36 23.86 -8.16
CA GLY A 119 -0.83 23.96 -9.53
C GLY A 119 -1.14 25.27 -10.26
N ARG A 120 -2.11 26.07 -9.78
CA ARG A 120 -2.36 27.44 -10.27
C ARG A 120 -1.53 28.49 -9.52
N CYS A 121 -0.87 28.10 -8.43
CA CYS A 121 -0.04 28.94 -7.58
C CYS A 121 1.47 28.67 -7.75
N GLU A 122 1.94 27.89 -8.73
CA GLU A 122 3.37 27.62 -9.01
C GLU A 122 3.80 28.05 -10.44
N PRO A 123 4.90 28.80 -10.65
CA PRO A 123 5.50 29.82 -9.80
C PRO A 123 4.89 31.22 -10.09
N PRO A 124 4.27 31.90 -9.12
CA PRO A 124 3.85 33.28 -9.27
C PRO A 124 5.07 34.16 -9.03
N SER A 125 5.38 35.04 -9.97
CA SER A 125 6.34 36.12 -9.72
C SER A 125 5.88 36.99 -8.54
N ALA A 126 6.74 37.82 -7.96
CA ALA A 126 6.35 38.81 -6.94
C ALA A 126 5.22 39.77 -7.42
N ALA A 127 4.93 39.81 -8.73
CA ALA A 127 3.84 40.57 -9.33
C ALA A 127 2.46 39.89 -9.24
N GLY A 128 2.37 38.65 -8.76
CA GLY A 128 1.12 37.87 -8.69
C GLY A 128 0.75 37.17 -10.00
N LEU A 129 -0.50 36.69 -10.08
CA LEU A 129 -1.11 36.09 -11.26
C LEU A 129 -1.61 37.15 -12.24
N GLY A 130 -1.64 36.82 -13.53
CA GLY A 130 -2.32 37.64 -14.54
C GLY A 130 -3.84 37.69 -14.29
N GLU A 131 -4.53 38.69 -14.85
CA GLU A 131 -5.97 38.92 -14.61
C GLU A 131 -6.83 37.69 -14.96
N ALA A 132 -6.55 37.03 -16.09
CA ALA A 132 -7.28 35.83 -16.52
C ALA A 132 -7.00 34.61 -15.61
N GLU A 133 -5.76 34.45 -15.14
CA GLU A 133 -5.36 33.35 -14.23
C GLU A 133 -5.98 33.53 -12.85
N TYR A 134 -5.99 34.77 -12.35
CA TYR A 134 -6.68 35.14 -11.13
C TYR A 134 -8.19 34.90 -11.25
N ALA A 135 -8.82 35.32 -12.36
CA ALA A 135 -10.25 35.09 -12.59
C ALA A 135 -10.60 33.58 -12.60
N ASP A 136 -9.76 32.75 -13.21
CA ASP A 136 -9.92 31.28 -13.18
C ASP A 136 -9.80 30.73 -11.75
N LEU A 137 -8.75 31.13 -11.01
CA LEU A 137 -8.53 30.72 -9.62
C LEU A 137 -9.70 31.14 -8.71
N GLN A 138 -10.14 32.39 -8.83
CA GLN A 138 -11.27 32.92 -8.07
C GLN A 138 -12.54 32.14 -8.37
N ARG A 139 -12.84 31.89 -9.66
CA ARG A 139 -14.00 31.09 -10.08
C ARG A 139 -13.95 29.68 -9.49
N ILE A 140 -12.82 29.00 -9.59
CA ILE A 140 -12.62 27.64 -9.04
C ILE A 140 -12.87 27.62 -7.53
N ILE A 141 -12.32 28.59 -6.78
CA ILE A 141 -12.47 28.69 -5.33
C ILE A 141 -13.92 28.95 -4.93
N LEU A 142 -14.57 29.96 -5.53
CA LEU A 142 -15.95 30.33 -5.19
C LEU A 142 -16.93 29.21 -5.56
N GLN A 143 -16.79 28.62 -6.74
CA GLN A 143 -17.62 27.49 -7.17
C GLN A 143 -17.44 26.28 -6.24
N SER A 144 -16.20 25.94 -5.88
CA SER A 144 -15.93 24.81 -4.97
C SER A 144 -16.49 25.07 -3.57
N GLN A 145 -16.39 26.30 -3.07
CA GLN A 145 -16.94 26.71 -1.79
C GLN A 145 -18.47 26.58 -1.77
N GLU A 146 -19.14 27.07 -2.81
CA GLU A 146 -20.59 26.98 -2.95
C GLU A 146 -21.06 25.52 -3.05
N SER A 147 -20.40 24.72 -3.89
CA SER A 147 -20.72 23.30 -4.06
C SER A 147 -20.53 22.52 -2.75
N VAL A 148 -19.47 22.78 -1.99
CA VAL A 148 -19.23 22.17 -0.66
C VAL A 148 -20.36 22.50 0.32
N VAL A 149 -20.75 23.77 0.39
CA VAL A 149 -21.85 24.21 1.24
C VAL A 149 -23.14 23.48 0.88
N LYS A 150 -23.49 23.42 -0.41
CA LYS A 150 -24.69 22.75 -0.90
C LYS A 150 -24.70 21.25 -0.59
N VAL A 151 -23.55 20.56 -0.74
CA VAL A 151 -23.45 19.13 -0.42
C VAL A 151 -23.73 18.88 1.06
N LEU A 152 -23.14 19.68 1.96
CA LEU A 152 -23.34 19.54 3.40
C LEU A 152 -24.77 19.86 3.82
N GLU A 153 -25.36 20.94 3.29
CA GLU A 153 -26.74 21.32 3.57
C GLU A 153 -27.74 20.24 3.15
N ARG A 154 -27.57 19.69 1.94
CA ARG A 154 -28.41 18.61 1.42
C ARG A 154 -28.26 17.32 2.21
N PHE A 155 -27.03 16.91 2.52
CA PHE A 155 -26.80 15.73 3.35
C PHE A 155 -27.41 15.86 4.75
N ARG A 156 -27.24 17.02 5.40
CA ARG A 156 -27.84 17.31 6.72
C ARG A 156 -29.36 17.40 6.65
N GLY A 157 -29.91 18.00 5.60
CA GLY A 157 -31.35 18.03 5.34
C GLY A 157 -31.93 16.62 5.19
N TRP A 158 -31.26 15.77 4.42
CA TRP A 158 -31.59 14.35 4.29
C TRP A 158 -31.49 13.61 5.63
N GLN A 159 -30.43 13.84 6.41
CA GLN A 159 -30.25 13.21 7.73
C GLN A 159 -31.38 13.60 8.71
N LYS A 160 -31.84 14.86 8.65
CA LYS A 160 -32.99 15.33 9.44
C LYS A 160 -34.28 14.61 9.02
N ALA A 161 -34.57 14.57 7.72
CA ALA A 161 -35.76 13.92 7.17
C ALA A 161 -35.78 12.40 7.47
N THR A 162 -34.65 11.72 7.37
CA THR A 162 -34.55 10.29 7.70
C THR A 162 -34.63 9.98 9.19
N GLY A 163 -34.28 10.94 10.06
CA GLY A 163 -34.45 10.81 11.51
C GLY A 163 -35.90 10.54 11.92
N GLU A 164 -36.86 11.03 11.14
CA GLU A 164 -38.31 10.86 11.34
C GLU A 164 -38.77 9.42 11.00
N LEU A 165 -37.98 8.65 10.24
CA LEU A 165 -38.29 7.29 9.77
C LEU A 165 -37.89 6.17 10.76
N ARG A 166 -37.65 6.49 12.04
CA ARG A 166 -37.36 5.53 13.14
C ARG A 166 -36.16 4.58 12.91
N LEU A 167 -35.05 5.08 12.35
CA LEU A 167 -33.78 4.33 12.22
C LEU A 167 -33.28 3.75 13.57
N GLN A 168 -32.44 2.72 13.55
CA GLN A 168 -31.78 2.25 14.77
C GLN A 168 -30.78 3.29 15.30
N LYS A 169 -30.53 3.24 16.62
CA LYS A 169 -29.56 4.13 17.30
C LYS A 169 -28.17 4.05 16.66
N LYS A 170 -27.71 2.84 16.29
CA LYS A 170 -26.40 2.60 15.68
C LYS A 170 -26.26 3.32 14.33
N THR A 171 -27.30 3.29 13.51
CA THR A 171 -27.34 3.95 12.19
C THR A 171 -27.34 5.46 12.34
N ARG A 172 -28.17 6.02 13.22
CA ARG A 172 -28.13 7.46 13.53
C ARG A 172 -26.76 7.94 14.02
N VAL A 173 -26.10 7.16 14.89
CA VAL A 173 -24.74 7.47 15.34
C VAL A 173 -23.77 7.42 14.15
N SER A 174 -23.87 6.40 13.30
CA SER A 174 -23.01 6.26 12.12
C SER A 174 -23.13 7.44 11.15
N LEU A 175 -24.36 7.91 10.89
CA LEU A 175 -24.59 9.09 10.03
C LEU A 175 -24.01 10.37 10.63
N ARG A 176 -24.17 10.57 11.95
CA ARG A 176 -23.53 11.71 12.65
C ARG A 176 -22.00 11.68 12.56
N LEU A 177 -21.38 10.50 12.66
CA LEU A 177 -19.93 10.35 12.49
C LEU A 177 -19.49 10.66 11.05
N VAL A 178 -20.32 10.33 10.06
CA VAL A 178 -20.07 10.71 8.65
C VAL A 178 -20.13 12.23 8.48
N ASP A 179 -21.17 12.89 9.00
CA ASP A 179 -21.31 14.35 8.94
C ASP A 179 -20.12 15.06 9.63
N GLU A 180 -19.76 14.62 10.84
CA GLU A 180 -18.61 15.15 11.58
C GLU A 180 -17.31 15.04 10.76
N TYR A 181 -17.09 13.91 10.09
CA TYR A 181 -15.90 13.72 9.27
C TYR A 181 -15.93 14.55 7.98
N MET A 182 -17.09 14.72 7.35
CA MET A 182 -17.23 15.62 6.18
C MET A 182 -16.94 17.07 6.59
N SER A 183 -17.46 17.51 7.73
CA SER A 183 -17.23 18.82 8.33
C SER A 183 -15.73 19.07 8.60
N LEU A 184 -15.03 18.09 9.21
CA LEU A 184 -13.56 18.14 9.40
C LEU A 184 -12.80 18.16 8.08
N THR A 185 -13.26 17.41 7.09
CA THR A 185 -12.61 17.34 5.77
C THR A 185 -12.64 18.70 5.10
N VAL A 186 -13.73 19.48 5.23
CA VAL A 186 -13.79 20.87 4.76
C VAL A 186 -12.75 21.73 5.46
N GLU A 187 -12.69 21.69 6.81
CA GLU A 187 -11.69 22.42 7.59
C GLU A 187 -10.26 22.14 7.08
N GLN A 188 -9.89 20.86 6.95
CA GLN A 188 -8.54 20.45 6.54
C GLN A 188 -8.17 20.95 5.14
N TYR A 189 -9.01 20.68 4.14
CA TYR A 189 -8.65 20.98 2.75
C TYR A 189 -8.79 22.46 2.42
N PHE A 190 -9.73 23.20 3.03
CA PHE A 190 -9.83 24.65 2.80
C PHE A 190 -8.72 25.44 3.50
N ARG A 191 -8.32 25.04 4.72
CA ARG A 191 -7.10 25.58 5.34
C ARG A 191 -5.87 25.29 4.47
N LYS A 192 -5.74 24.04 3.98
CA LYS A 192 -4.64 23.66 3.09
C LYS A 192 -4.63 24.49 1.80
N ALA A 193 -5.77 24.69 1.13
CA ALA A 193 -5.85 25.55 -0.06
C ALA A 193 -5.35 26.98 0.22
N VAL A 194 -5.69 27.55 1.38
CA VAL A 194 -5.17 28.87 1.78
C VAL A 194 -3.65 28.84 2.00
N THR A 195 -3.11 27.75 2.55
CA THR A 195 -1.66 27.55 2.68
C THR A 195 -0.96 27.42 1.33
N GLU A 196 -1.50 26.68 0.36
CA GLU A 196 -0.87 26.55 -0.97
C GLU A 196 -0.85 27.89 -1.73
N MET A 197 -1.78 28.80 -1.40
CA MET A 197 -1.76 30.16 -1.93
C MET A 197 -0.70 31.07 -1.24
N ASP A 198 0.14 30.62 -0.30
CA ASP A 198 1.03 31.51 0.49
C ASP A 198 2.02 32.33 -0.37
N ALA A 199 2.37 31.83 -1.57
CA ALA A 199 3.19 32.56 -2.54
C ALA A 199 2.47 33.77 -3.18
N LEU A 200 1.14 33.85 -3.11
CA LEU A 200 0.35 34.96 -3.64
C LEU A 200 0.22 36.10 -2.61
N PRO A 201 0.12 37.38 -3.06
CA PRO A 201 -0.10 38.50 -2.16
C PRO A 201 -1.26 38.27 -1.18
N ARG A 202 -1.06 38.64 0.09
CA ARG A 202 -2.07 38.48 1.15
C ARG A 202 -3.16 39.56 1.11
N SER A 203 -2.92 40.64 0.39
CA SER A 203 -3.80 41.81 0.24
C SER A 203 -4.30 41.96 -1.20
N GLY A 204 -5.19 42.92 -1.43
CA GLY A 204 -5.77 43.18 -2.75
C GLY A 204 -6.79 42.13 -3.16
N VAL A 205 -6.83 41.78 -4.44
CA VAL A 205 -7.84 40.88 -5.02
C VAL A 205 -7.83 39.47 -4.41
N TYR A 206 -6.66 39.00 -3.95
CA TYR A 206 -6.49 37.65 -3.38
C TYR A 206 -7.12 37.45 -2.00
N ILE A 207 -7.57 38.52 -1.33
CA ILE A 207 -8.18 38.40 -0.01
C ILE A 207 -9.58 37.77 -0.07
N GLU A 208 -10.34 38.05 -1.14
CA GLU A 208 -11.72 37.58 -1.27
C GLU A 208 -11.82 36.05 -1.40
N PRO A 209 -11.02 35.38 -2.27
CA PRO A 209 -10.99 33.92 -2.30
C PRO A 209 -10.60 33.28 -0.96
N ARG A 210 -9.63 33.88 -0.23
CA ARG A 210 -9.22 33.39 1.10
C ARG A 210 -10.33 33.53 2.12
N LYS A 211 -11.00 34.68 2.15
CA LYS A 211 -12.15 34.92 3.03
C LYS A 211 -13.28 33.95 2.74
N ALA A 212 -13.60 33.67 1.48
CA ALA A 212 -14.64 32.72 1.11
C ALA A 212 -14.36 31.31 1.66
N LEU A 213 -13.12 30.82 1.49
CA LEU A 213 -12.69 29.54 2.07
C LEU A 213 -12.76 29.54 3.60
N MET A 214 -12.24 30.58 4.24
CA MET A 214 -12.22 30.67 5.71
C MET A 214 -13.62 30.87 6.29
N ALA A 215 -14.54 31.54 5.60
CA ALA A 215 -15.94 31.66 6.02
C ALA A 215 -16.61 30.28 6.08
N ALA A 216 -16.36 29.41 5.10
CA ALA A 216 -16.84 28.03 5.14
C ALA A 216 -16.19 27.21 6.28
N VAL A 217 -14.89 27.41 6.54
CA VAL A 217 -14.21 26.76 7.69
C VAL A 217 -14.81 27.20 9.02
N ILE A 218 -14.99 28.50 9.23
CA ILE A 218 -15.57 29.06 10.45
C ILE A 218 -17.00 28.56 10.64
N ARG A 219 -17.80 28.51 9.57
CA ARG A 219 -19.15 27.95 9.62
C ARG A 219 -19.14 26.51 10.14
N GLU A 220 -18.25 25.68 9.62
CA GLU A 220 -18.15 24.27 10.02
C GLU A 220 -17.58 24.09 11.45
N GLU A 221 -16.64 24.94 11.87
CA GLU A 221 -16.18 24.97 13.27
C GLU A 221 -17.29 25.36 14.24
N THR A 222 -18.06 26.40 13.91
CA THR A 222 -19.22 26.84 14.69
C THR A 222 -20.26 25.73 14.77
N TYR A 223 -20.57 25.08 13.65
CA TYR A 223 -21.45 23.91 13.62
C TYR A 223 -20.97 22.81 14.58
N ARG A 224 -19.68 22.46 14.57
CA ARG A 224 -19.12 21.44 15.47
C ARG A 224 -19.19 21.86 16.94
N LYS A 225 -18.94 23.14 17.25
CA LYS A 225 -19.05 23.70 18.61
C LYS A 225 -20.49 23.68 19.12
N GLU A 226 -21.45 24.14 18.32
CA GLU A 226 -22.88 24.17 18.66
C GLU A 226 -23.44 22.76 18.90
N ASN A 227 -22.96 21.77 18.13
CA ASN A 227 -23.35 20.37 18.28
C ASN A 227 -22.51 19.59 19.31
N GLN A 228 -21.65 20.27 20.08
CA GLN A 228 -20.79 19.69 21.13
C GLN A 228 -19.95 18.51 20.62
N LEU A 229 -19.44 18.63 19.38
CA LEU A 229 -18.59 17.61 18.77
C LEU A 229 -17.15 17.77 19.27
N ARG A 230 -16.45 16.65 19.46
CA ARG A 230 -15.08 16.58 20.03
C ARG A 230 -13.97 16.91 19.02
N SER A 231 -14.36 17.31 17.81
CA SER A 231 -13.50 17.55 16.66
C SER A 231 -13.27 19.05 16.41
N VAL A 232 -12.97 19.78 17.48
CA VAL A 232 -12.70 21.22 17.43
C VAL A 232 -11.23 21.46 17.76
N LEU A 233 -10.53 22.14 16.85
CA LEU A 233 -9.11 22.47 17.02
C LEU A 233 -8.95 23.58 18.07
N SER A 234 -8.03 23.39 19.02
CA SER A 234 -7.65 24.38 20.03
C SER A 234 -6.27 24.94 19.72
N PRO A 235 -6.14 26.22 19.34
CA PRO A 235 -4.83 26.83 19.04
C PRO A 235 -3.84 26.80 20.22
N THR A 236 -4.34 26.68 21.46
CA THR A 236 -3.53 26.73 22.69
C THR A 236 -3.43 25.39 23.42
N GLY A 237 -4.04 24.32 22.90
CA GLY A 237 -4.06 22.99 23.52
C GLY A 237 -3.12 21.98 22.85
N ASP A 238 -2.97 20.80 23.46
CA ASP A 238 -2.20 19.67 22.90
C ASP A 238 -2.84 19.04 21.65
N ASN A 239 -4.14 19.28 21.44
CA ASN A 239 -4.95 18.74 20.35
C ASN A 239 -4.91 17.20 20.24
N GLU A 240 -4.63 16.47 21.34
CA GLU A 240 -4.55 15.01 21.32
C GLU A 240 -5.92 14.39 21.00
N GLU A 241 -6.99 14.87 21.65
CA GLU A 241 -8.35 14.37 21.41
C GLU A 241 -8.80 14.62 19.96
N TYR A 242 -8.45 15.79 19.40
CA TYR A 242 -8.70 16.11 18.00
C TYR A 242 -8.00 15.11 17.06
N MET A 243 -6.72 14.84 17.31
CA MET A 243 -5.91 13.90 16.52
C MET A 243 -6.42 12.46 16.62
N HIS A 244 -6.82 12.02 17.81
CA HIS A 244 -7.44 10.72 18.00
C HIS A 244 -8.79 10.63 17.27
N ARG A 245 -9.63 11.67 17.39
CA ARG A 245 -10.96 11.73 16.78
C ARG A 245 -10.90 11.68 15.26
N ILE A 246 -10.03 12.49 14.65
CA ILE A 246 -9.88 12.50 13.19
C ILE A 246 -9.32 11.19 12.64
N GLY A 247 -8.36 10.58 13.36
CA GLY A 247 -7.83 9.27 13.03
C GLY A 247 -8.91 8.18 13.05
N PHE A 248 -9.75 8.18 14.08
CA PHE A 248 -10.91 7.29 14.19
C PHE A 248 -11.92 7.52 13.07
N LEU A 249 -12.36 8.75 12.85
CA LEU A 249 -13.37 9.10 11.84
C LEU A 249 -12.93 8.75 10.42
N LYS A 250 -11.66 9.00 10.08
CA LYS A 250 -11.05 8.59 8.82
C LYS A 250 -11.12 7.08 8.64
N LYS A 251 -10.67 6.30 9.64
CA LYS A 251 -10.74 4.83 9.60
C LYS A 251 -12.18 4.35 9.48
N PHE A 252 -13.10 4.94 10.25
CA PHE A 252 -14.51 4.59 10.23
C PHE A 252 -15.17 4.83 8.87
N CYS A 253 -14.93 5.97 8.22
CA CYS A 253 -15.54 6.28 6.93
C CYS A 253 -14.89 5.53 5.77
N MET A 254 -13.56 5.34 5.80
CA MET A 254 -12.84 4.68 4.71
C MET A 254 -12.93 3.15 4.74
N ASN A 255 -13.36 2.54 5.86
CA ASN A 255 -13.37 1.08 6.01
C ASN A 255 -14.21 0.35 4.97
N ILE A 256 -15.22 0.99 4.38
CA ILE A 256 -16.07 0.40 3.33
C ILE A 256 -15.32 0.11 2.04
N LEU A 257 -14.18 0.78 1.82
CA LEU A 257 -13.36 0.58 0.63
C LEU A 257 -12.39 -0.59 0.83
N PHE A 258 -11.97 -0.87 2.07
CA PHE A 258 -10.96 -1.90 2.33
C PHE A 258 -11.56 -3.30 2.23
N LEU A 259 -10.95 -4.11 1.36
CA LEU A 259 -11.33 -5.50 1.15
C LEU A 259 -10.75 -6.36 2.27
N ALA A 260 -11.51 -7.37 2.69
CA ALA A 260 -11.05 -8.32 3.69
C ALA A 260 -10.20 -9.40 3.00
N ALA A 261 -8.96 -9.59 3.45
CA ALA A 261 -8.10 -10.69 3.00
C ALA A 261 -8.22 -11.86 3.97
N ARG A 262 -8.88 -12.95 3.57
CA ARG A 262 -9.00 -14.17 4.38
C ARG A 262 -7.91 -15.16 3.98
N ARG A 263 -6.98 -15.43 4.88
CA ARG A 263 -5.90 -16.42 4.64
C ARG A 263 -6.47 -17.83 4.47
N LYS A 264 -6.03 -18.54 3.43
CA LYS A 264 -6.26 -19.96 3.20
C LYS A 264 -4.98 -20.74 3.57
N GLN A 265 -5.09 -21.66 4.52
CA GLN A 265 -3.95 -22.49 4.97
C GLN A 265 -3.76 -23.73 4.08
N LYS A 266 -3.71 -23.54 2.75
CA LYS A 266 -3.63 -24.64 1.77
C LYS A 266 -2.26 -25.33 1.74
N ARG A 267 -1.19 -24.64 2.11
CA ARG A 267 0.21 -25.15 2.08
C ARG A 267 0.39 -26.38 2.96
N GLN A 268 -0.20 -26.38 4.15
CA GLN A 268 -0.08 -27.49 5.10
C GLN A 268 -0.64 -28.80 4.51
N GLY A 269 -1.76 -28.75 3.80
CA GLY A 269 -2.34 -29.94 3.17
C GLY A 269 -1.43 -30.57 2.10
N TRP A 270 -0.77 -29.76 1.28
CA TRP A 270 0.17 -30.28 0.27
C TRP A 270 1.45 -30.84 0.90
N GLU A 271 1.99 -30.18 1.92
CA GLU A 271 3.15 -30.69 2.66
C GLU A 271 2.82 -32.03 3.33
N GLU A 272 1.63 -32.19 3.90
CA GLU A 272 1.17 -33.45 4.48
C GLU A 272 1.07 -34.59 3.45
N VAL A 273 0.56 -34.32 2.24
CA VAL A 273 0.55 -35.31 1.14
C VAL A 273 1.97 -35.72 0.74
N LEU A 274 2.87 -34.76 0.58
CA LEU A 274 4.28 -35.04 0.26
C LEU A 274 4.96 -35.83 1.38
N PHE A 275 4.64 -35.54 2.65
CA PHE A 275 5.16 -36.28 3.80
C PHE A 275 4.58 -37.70 3.88
N ALA A 276 3.32 -37.90 3.46
CA ALA A 276 2.72 -39.22 3.34
C ALA A 276 3.42 -40.05 2.25
N ILE A 277 3.74 -39.46 1.10
CA ILE A 277 4.53 -40.11 0.03
C ILE A 277 5.92 -40.48 0.56
N ALA A 278 6.60 -39.58 1.27
CA ALA A 278 7.89 -39.85 1.89
C ALA A 278 7.83 -41.04 2.87
N ALA A 279 6.78 -41.10 3.70
CA ALA A 279 6.57 -42.20 4.63
C ALA A 279 6.30 -43.53 3.88
N GLY A 280 5.51 -43.49 2.80
CA GLY A 280 5.23 -44.66 1.96
C GLY A 280 6.49 -45.22 1.29
N LEU A 281 7.32 -44.36 0.69
CA LEU A 281 8.60 -44.76 0.08
C LEU A 281 9.58 -45.34 1.10
N ALA A 282 9.68 -44.73 2.29
CA ALA A 282 10.53 -45.24 3.35
C ALA A 282 10.04 -46.61 3.87
N MET A 283 8.72 -46.79 4.01
CA MET A 283 8.14 -48.08 4.39
C MET A 283 8.39 -49.15 3.34
N ALA A 284 8.22 -48.84 2.05
CA ALA A 284 8.50 -49.76 0.95
C ALA A 284 9.98 -50.20 0.92
N PHE A 285 10.91 -49.29 1.23
CA PHE A 285 12.32 -49.65 1.39
C PHE A 285 12.56 -50.60 2.56
N ALA A 286 12.00 -50.30 3.73
CA ALA A 286 12.17 -51.12 4.93
C ALA A 286 11.63 -52.56 4.73
N THR A 287 10.46 -52.68 4.11
CA THR A 287 9.85 -53.98 3.81
C THR A 287 10.63 -54.74 2.75
N ALA A 288 11.21 -54.06 1.75
CA ALA A 288 12.08 -54.69 0.77
C ALA A 288 13.35 -55.26 1.41
N VAL A 289 14.01 -54.52 2.32
CA VAL A 289 15.19 -55.00 3.06
C VAL A 289 14.84 -56.24 3.88
N LEU A 290 13.69 -56.23 4.56
CA LEU A 290 13.22 -57.38 5.34
C LEU A 290 12.93 -58.60 4.45
N PHE A 291 12.30 -58.38 3.29
CA PHE A 291 11.99 -59.43 2.34
C PHE A 291 13.24 -60.05 1.71
N VAL A 292 14.25 -59.23 1.39
CA VAL A 292 15.55 -59.71 0.88
C VAL A 292 16.29 -60.51 1.96
N ALA A 293 16.31 -60.04 3.21
CA ALA A 293 16.94 -60.75 4.33
C ALA A 293 16.29 -62.12 4.57
N GLN A 294 14.96 -62.23 4.44
CA GLN A 294 14.23 -63.49 4.56
C GLN A 294 14.46 -64.42 3.37
N ARG A 295 14.40 -63.89 2.14
CA ARG A 295 14.37 -64.70 0.90
C ARG A 295 15.76 -65.08 0.37
N GLN A 296 16.71 -64.15 0.38
CA GLN A 296 18.07 -64.37 -0.15
C GLN A 296 19.09 -64.67 0.95
N GLY A 297 18.92 -64.06 2.14
CA GLY A 297 19.83 -64.27 3.27
C GLY A 297 19.58 -65.58 4.03
N GLY A 298 18.45 -66.25 3.80
CA GLY A 298 18.07 -67.49 4.51
C GLY A 298 17.98 -67.32 6.02
N VAL A 299 17.83 -66.08 6.51
CA VAL A 299 17.92 -65.75 7.94
C VAL A 299 16.59 -66.17 8.62
N PRO A 300 16.61 -67.09 9.59
CA PRO A 300 15.40 -67.49 10.31
C PRO A 300 14.81 -66.31 11.08
N GLN A 301 13.48 -66.21 11.13
CA GLN A 301 12.77 -65.13 11.84
C GLN A 301 13.12 -65.06 13.33
N GLU A 302 13.47 -66.20 13.92
CA GLU A 302 13.85 -66.35 15.34
C GLU A 302 15.33 -66.02 15.63
N SER A 303 16.11 -65.56 14.64
CA SER A 303 17.54 -65.33 14.82
C SER A 303 17.88 -63.91 15.29
N LEU A 304 18.93 -63.79 16.10
CA LEU A 304 19.47 -62.50 16.54
C LEU A 304 19.92 -61.63 15.35
N ASN A 305 20.38 -62.26 14.27
CA ASN A 305 20.76 -61.58 13.03
C ASN A 305 19.55 -60.92 12.33
N PHE A 306 18.39 -61.58 12.33
CA PHE A 306 17.16 -61.00 11.79
C PHE A 306 16.73 -59.77 12.61
N LEU A 307 16.79 -59.86 13.94
CA LEU A 307 16.48 -58.74 14.83
C LEU A 307 17.40 -57.54 14.57
N LEU A 308 18.72 -57.77 14.45
CA LEU A 308 19.69 -56.70 14.14
C LEU A 308 19.40 -56.05 12.78
N ILE A 309 19.14 -56.85 11.74
CA ILE A 309 18.80 -56.33 10.40
C ILE A 309 17.50 -55.52 10.44
N ALA A 310 16.49 -55.98 11.19
CA ALA A 310 15.22 -55.26 11.34
C ALA A 310 15.41 -53.91 12.05
N VAL A 311 16.19 -53.87 13.13
CA VAL A 311 16.50 -52.61 13.85
C VAL A 311 17.25 -51.64 12.94
N VAL A 312 18.31 -52.10 12.26
CA VAL A 312 19.09 -51.24 11.34
C VAL A 312 18.23 -50.79 10.16
N GLY A 313 17.42 -51.67 9.57
CA GLY A 313 16.49 -51.33 8.49
C GLY A 313 15.47 -50.27 8.92
N TYR A 314 14.99 -50.35 10.16
CA TYR A 314 14.10 -49.34 10.74
C TYR A 314 14.80 -47.99 10.96
N MET A 315 16.04 -47.99 11.45
CA MET A 315 16.83 -46.75 11.58
C MET A 315 17.09 -46.10 10.22
N VAL A 316 17.42 -46.89 9.19
CA VAL A 316 17.65 -46.41 7.83
C VAL A 316 16.36 -45.86 7.23
N LYS A 317 15.22 -46.53 7.42
CA LYS A 317 13.89 -46.01 7.05
C LYS A 317 13.66 -44.62 7.63
N ASP A 318 13.92 -44.41 8.91
CA ASP A 318 13.70 -43.11 9.54
C ASP A 318 14.61 -42.02 8.96
N ARG A 319 15.87 -42.35 8.65
CA ARG A 319 16.78 -41.42 7.96
C ARG A 319 16.33 -41.11 6.53
N ILE A 320 15.88 -42.11 5.77
CA ILE A 320 15.33 -41.92 4.41
C ILE A 320 14.08 -41.06 4.45
N LYS A 321 13.14 -41.36 5.36
CA LYS A 321 11.91 -40.58 5.55
C LYS A 321 12.24 -39.13 5.86
N GLU A 322 13.18 -38.87 6.75
CA GLU A 322 13.57 -37.51 7.13
C GLU A 322 14.28 -36.78 5.97
N GLY A 323 15.16 -37.47 5.24
CA GLY A 323 15.80 -36.93 4.04
C GLY A 323 14.80 -36.55 2.95
N LEU A 324 13.86 -37.45 2.64
CA LEU A 324 12.77 -37.21 1.69
C LEU A 324 11.86 -36.07 2.17
N ARG A 325 11.55 -36.01 3.47
CA ARG A 325 10.76 -34.92 4.05
C ARG A 325 11.42 -33.57 3.79
N ARG A 326 12.72 -33.44 4.09
CA ARG A 326 13.49 -32.21 3.86
C ARG A 326 13.58 -31.87 2.38
N PHE A 327 13.80 -32.86 1.52
CA PHE A 327 13.83 -32.68 0.07
C PHE A 327 12.48 -32.16 -0.46
N PHE A 328 11.37 -32.79 -0.09
CA PHE A 328 10.04 -32.36 -0.52
C PHE A 328 9.65 -31.01 0.07
N SER A 329 10.00 -30.70 1.32
CA SER A 329 9.81 -29.35 1.88
C SER A 329 10.59 -28.30 1.09
N LYS A 330 11.83 -28.60 0.69
CA LYS A 330 12.64 -27.69 -0.15
C LYS A 330 12.05 -27.56 -1.55
N PHE A 331 11.59 -28.64 -2.16
CA PHE A 331 10.96 -28.62 -3.48
C PHE A 331 9.62 -27.84 -3.47
N ALA A 332 8.78 -28.11 -2.48
CA ALA A 332 7.52 -27.42 -2.25
C ALA A 332 7.74 -25.92 -2.02
N SER A 333 8.70 -25.53 -1.18
CA SER A 333 9.03 -24.12 -0.94
C SER A 333 9.67 -23.39 -2.13
N MET A 334 10.11 -24.13 -3.17
CA MET A 334 10.60 -23.61 -4.44
C MET A 334 9.54 -23.51 -5.54
N HIS A 335 8.37 -24.14 -5.40
CA HIS A 335 7.32 -24.11 -6.43
C HIS A 335 5.97 -23.61 -5.93
N LEU A 336 5.67 -23.77 -4.64
CA LEU A 336 4.41 -23.31 -4.05
C LEU A 336 4.55 -21.90 -3.50
N TYR A 337 3.44 -21.16 -3.56
CA TYR A 337 3.30 -19.88 -2.88
C TYR A 337 3.34 -20.06 -1.35
N ASP A 338 3.92 -19.09 -0.66
CA ASP A 338 4.05 -19.12 0.79
C ASP A 338 2.73 -18.77 1.47
N ARG A 339 1.99 -17.81 0.91
CA ARG A 339 0.70 -17.34 1.42
C ARG A 339 -0.33 -17.30 0.31
N MET A 340 -1.55 -17.73 0.63
CA MET A 340 -2.72 -17.58 -0.23
C MET A 340 -3.84 -16.92 0.59
N ALA A 341 -4.54 -15.98 -0.01
CA ALA A 341 -5.70 -15.32 0.58
C ALA A 341 -6.81 -15.14 -0.45
N GLU A 342 -8.05 -15.10 0.04
CA GLU A 342 -9.21 -14.68 -0.75
C GLU A 342 -9.50 -13.22 -0.47
N ILE A 343 -9.79 -12.46 -1.52
CA ILE A 343 -10.18 -11.06 -1.46
C ILE A 343 -11.70 -11.02 -1.35
N LEU A 344 -12.23 -10.55 -0.22
CA LEU A 344 -13.66 -10.53 0.06
C LEU A 344 -14.18 -9.10 0.12
N ASP A 345 -15.37 -8.87 -0.44
CA ASP A 345 -16.13 -7.65 -0.24
C ASP A 345 -16.50 -7.49 1.25
N PRO A 346 -16.20 -6.35 1.89
CA PRO A 346 -16.47 -6.13 3.31
C PRO A 346 -17.97 -6.17 3.66
N VAL A 347 -18.85 -5.81 2.73
CA VAL A 347 -20.31 -5.73 2.89
C VAL A 347 -20.97 -7.01 2.42
N THR A 348 -20.80 -7.37 1.14
CA THR A 348 -21.53 -8.50 0.55
C THR A 348 -20.93 -9.87 0.90
N LYS A 349 -19.69 -9.89 1.42
CA LYS A 349 -18.90 -11.10 1.69
C LYS A 349 -18.63 -11.98 0.47
N LYS A 350 -18.91 -11.49 -0.73
CA LYS A 350 -18.57 -12.18 -1.98
C LYS A 350 -17.06 -12.24 -2.15
N CYS A 351 -16.58 -13.34 -2.70
CA CYS A 351 -15.18 -13.49 -3.10
C CYS A 351 -14.98 -12.76 -4.42
N LEU A 352 -14.10 -11.76 -4.45
CA LEU A 352 -13.79 -10.94 -5.62
C LEU A 352 -12.53 -11.44 -6.33
N GLY A 353 -11.79 -12.37 -5.74
CA GLY A 353 -10.52 -12.81 -6.28
C GLY A 353 -9.63 -13.53 -5.27
N THR A 354 -8.46 -13.94 -5.75
CA THR A 354 -7.41 -14.59 -4.96
C THR A 354 -6.12 -13.78 -4.99
N LEU A 355 -5.35 -13.92 -3.92
CA LEU A 355 -4.05 -13.33 -3.73
C LEU A 355 -3.06 -14.43 -3.34
N GLU A 356 -1.97 -14.54 -4.07
CA GLU A 356 -0.89 -15.48 -3.79
C GLU A 356 0.44 -14.73 -3.66
N GLU A 357 1.23 -15.09 -2.64
CA GLU A 357 2.48 -14.39 -2.32
C GLU A 357 3.62 -15.38 -2.10
N ARG A 358 4.80 -14.99 -2.54
CA ARG A 358 6.03 -15.77 -2.41
C ARG A 358 7.24 -14.87 -2.22
N VAL A 359 8.22 -15.33 -1.45
CA VAL A 359 9.53 -14.68 -1.33
C VAL A 359 10.66 -15.67 -1.58
N ASP A 360 11.61 -15.26 -2.42
CA ASP A 360 12.81 -16.00 -2.80
C ASP A 360 14.06 -15.20 -2.45
N TYR A 361 15.16 -15.90 -2.15
CA TYR A 361 16.42 -15.31 -1.70
C TYR A 361 17.61 -15.85 -2.51
N GLY A 362 18.59 -14.97 -2.75
CA GLY A 362 19.94 -15.33 -3.19
C GLY A 362 20.04 -15.81 -4.65
N ARG A 363 21.00 -16.70 -4.91
CA ARG A 363 21.39 -17.15 -6.28
C ARG A 363 20.29 -17.83 -7.08
N THR A 364 19.22 -18.29 -6.44
CA THR A 364 18.07 -18.90 -7.14
C THR A 364 17.17 -17.84 -7.78
N VAL A 365 17.32 -16.56 -7.40
CA VAL A 365 16.58 -15.46 -7.98
C VAL A 365 17.15 -15.12 -9.35
N LYS A 366 16.39 -15.43 -10.41
CA LYS A 366 16.72 -15.01 -11.77
C LYS A 366 16.21 -13.59 -11.99
N VAL A 367 17.12 -12.63 -12.06
CA VAL A 367 16.79 -11.22 -12.35
C VAL A 367 16.46 -11.08 -13.84
N PRO A 368 15.30 -10.48 -14.21
CA PRO A 368 14.97 -10.18 -15.61
C PRO A 368 15.99 -9.25 -16.27
N LYS A 369 16.20 -9.42 -17.59
CA LYS A 369 17.21 -8.65 -18.34
C LYS A 369 16.92 -7.15 -18.32
N GLU A 370 15.65 -6.78 -18.39
CA GLU A 370 15.20 -5.38 -18.38
C GLU A 370 15.58 -4.66 -17.06
N ILE A 371 15.58 -5.39 -15.94
CA ILE A 371 16.02 -4.85 -14.64
C ILE A 371 17.54 -4.74 -14.61
N ALA A 372 18.26 -5.74 -15.13
CA ALA A 372 19.72 -5.69 -15.20
C ALA A 372 20.22 -4.51 -16.04
N GLU A 373 19.59 -4.27 -17.19
CA GLU A 373 19.90 -3.13 -18.07
C GLU A 373 19.69 -1.78 -17.39
N LEU A 374 18.57 -1.60 -16.66
CA LEU A 374 18.31 -0.37 -15.90
C LEU A 374 19.33 -0.14 -14.78
N ARG A 375 19.88 -1.21 -14.18
CA ARG A 375 20.92 -1.12 -13.16
C ARG A 375 22.29 -0.74 -13.74
N CYS A 376 22.57 -1.11 -14.98
CA CYS A 376 23.83 -0.76 -15.67
C CYS A 376 23.89 0.71 -16.12
N LEU A 377 22.82 1.50 -15.95
CA LEU A 377 22.84 2.94 -16.21
C LEU A 377 23.65 3.73 -15.19
N ASP A 378 23.96 3.12 -14.04
CA ASP A 378 24.77 3.73 -13.00
C ASP A 378 26.18 3.14 -13.03
N ASP A 379 27.17 3.98 -13.34
CA ASP A 379 28.58 3.59 -13.42
C ASP A 379 29.09 2.98 -12.12
N PHE A 380 28.66 3.51 -10.96
CA PHE A 380 29.06 2.98 -9.65
C PHE A 380 28.53 1.56 -9.45
N ILE A 381 27.27 1.32 -9.85
CA ILE A 381 26.70 -0.02 -9.80
C ILE A 381 27.40 -0.95 -10.77
N THR A 382 27.61 -0.50 -12.01
CA THR A 382 28.23 -1.31 -13.08
C THR A 382 29.62 -1.79 -12.67
N VAL A 383 30.41 -0.93 -12.02
CA VAL A 383 31.73 -1.31 -11.48
C VAL A 383 31.58 -2.20 -10.25
N SER A 384 30.63 -1.93 -9.35
CA SER A 384 30.42 -2.75 -8.15
C SER A 384 29.86 -4.16 -8.45
N GLN A 385 29.17 -4.35 -9.58
CA GLN A 385 28.59 -5.63 -10.00
C GLN A 385 29.69 -6.66 -10.28
N GLY A 386 29.91 -7.56 -9.32
CA GLY A 386 30.90 -8.64 -9.41
C GLY A 386 32.11 -8.43 -8.49
N GLU A 387 32.43 -7.18 -8.13
CA GLU A 387 33.46 -6.86 -7.13
C GLU A 387 32.89 -6.83 -5.71
N LEU A 388 31.71 -6.23 -5.54
CA LEU A 388 30.98 -6.21 -4.29
C LEU A 388 29.87 -7.25 -4.33
N SER A 389 29.80 -8.04 -3.27
CA SER A 389 28.80 -9.08 -3.16
C SER A 389 27.46 -8.48 -2.69
N GLU A 390 26.41 -8.75 -3.47
CA GLU A 390 25.04 -8.33 -3.18
C GLU A 390 24.15 -9.55 -2.93
N THR A 391 23.18 -9.40 -2.04
CA THR A 391 22.10 -10.37 -1.85
C THR A 391 20.85 -9.87 -2.54
N VAL A 392 20.27 -10.71 -3.40
CA VAL A 392 19.03 -10.41 -4.12
C VAL A 392 17.86 -11.11 -3.44
N LEU A 393 16.84 -10.34 -3.07
CA LEU A 393 15.55 -10.85 -2.58
C LEU A 393 14.48 -10.57 -3.63
N ARG A 394 13.65 -11.56 -3.96
CA ARG A 394 12.50 -11.38 -4.85
C ARG A 394 11.21 -11.68 -4.10
N TYR A 395 10.35 -10.69 -4.00
CA TYR A 395 8.97 -10.84 -3.58
C TYR A 395 8.07 -10.88 -4.81
N GLN A 396 7.21 -11.90 -4.87
CA GLN A 396 6.27 -12.14 -5.94
C GLN A 396 4.86 -12.14 -5.36
N LYS A 397 3.96 -11.38 -5.99
CA LYS A 397 2.56 -11.26 -5.61
C LYS A 397 1.70 -11.42 -6.85
N GLU A 398 0.86 -12.44 -6.87
CA GLU A 398 -0.11 -12.69 -7.93
C GLU A 398 -1.51 -12.39 -7.41
N ILE A 399 -2.28 -11.62 -8.19
CA ILE A 399 -3.65 -11.24 -7.88
C ILE A 399 -4.51 -11.62 -9.07
N VAL A 400 -5.53 -12.42 -8.81
CA VAL A 400 -6.57 -12.76 -9.78
C VAL A 400 -7.86 -12.10 -9.33
N LEU A 401 -8.44 -11.26 -10.17
CA LEU A 401 -9.70 -10.58 -9.89
C LEU A 401 -10.79 -11.05 -10.85
N ASP A 402 -11.96 -11.30 -10.30
CA ASP A 402 -13.18 -11.56 -11.06
C ASP A 402 -13.82 -10.22 -11.45
N ALA A 403 -13.80 -9.90 -12.75
CA ALA A 403 -14.28 -8.63 -13.28
C ALA A 403 -15.80 -8.47 -13.17
N GLU A 404 -16.56 -9.57 -13.18
CA GLU A 404 -18.02 -9.53 -13.09
C GLU A 404 -18.50 -9.12 -11.69
N LEU A 405 -17.78 -9.57 -10.67
CA LEU A 405 -18.11 -9.34 -9.27
C LEU A 405 -17.68 -7.96 -8.75
N LEU A 406 -16.87 -7.22 -9.52
CA LEU A 406 -16.48 -5.86 -9.15
C LEU A 406 -17.64 -4.87 -9.28
N PRO A 407 -17.71 -3.84 -8.41
CA PRO A 407 -18.73 -2.81 -8.50
C PRO A 407 -18.68 -2.10 -9.86
N LYS A 408 -19.78 -2.14 -10.59
CA LYS A 408 -19.94 -1.40 -11.85
C LYS A 408 -20.45 0.00 -11.51
N THR A 409 -19.76 1.02 -12.01
CA THR A 409 -20.27 2.40 -12.01
C THR A 409 -20.81 2.69 -13.40
N ASP A 410 -21.80 3.58 -13.55
CA ASP A 410 -22.44 3.94 -14.84
C ASP A 410 -21.45 4.35 -15.94
N ARG A 411 -20.20 4.68 -15.58
CA ARG A 411 -19.15 5.08 -16.52
C ARG A 411 -17.99 4.09 -16.66
N ARG A 412 -17.68 3.23 -15.66
CA ARG A 412 -16.53 2.28 -15.67
C ARG A 412 -16.66 1.16 -14.62
N LEU A 413 -15.99 0.02 -14.87
CA LEU A 413 -15.64 -0.97 -13.85
C LEU A 413 -14.76 -0.33 -12.77
N THR A 414 -15.14 -0.52 -11.51
CA THR A 414 -14.38 -0.01 -10.36
C THR A 414 -13.16 -0.90 -10.16
N GLY A 415 -11.97 -0.33 -10.36
CA GLY A 415 -10.71 -1.03 -10.10
C GLY A 415 -10.43 -1.22 -8.61
N VAL A 416 -9.36 -1.93 -8.31
CA VAL A 416 -8.86 -2.20 -6.97
C VAL A 416 -7.50 -1.54 -6.81
N THR A 417 -7.30 -0.79 -5.73
CA THR A 417 -5.98 -0.29 -5.34
C THR A 417 -5.34 -1.24 -4.35
N ASP A 418 -4.14 -1.70 -4.65
CA ASP A 418 -3.30 -2.48 -3.78
C ASP A 418 -2.17 -1.61 -3.21
N ILE A 419 -2.09 -1.60 -1.89
CA ILE A 419 -1.19 -0.78 -1.12
C ILE A 419 -0.23 -1.71 -0.39
N ILE A 420 1.01 -1.71 -0.82
CA ILE A 420 2.10 -2.48 -0.24
C ILE A 420 2.92 -1.52 0.61
N ARG A 421 3.00 -1.76 1.92
CA ARG A 421 3.90 -1.04 2.83
C ARG A 421 5.01 -1.95 3.27
N PHE A 422 6.23 -1.47 3.20
CA PHE A 422 7.40 -2.23 3.57
C PHE A 422 8.18 -1.49 4.66
N ASN A 423 8.45 -2.16 5.78
CA ASN A 423 9.25 -1.64 6.87
C ASN A 423 10.73 -2.03 6.70
N VAL A 424 11.62 -1.04 6.60
CA VAL A 424 13.07 -1.25 6.43
C VAL A 424 13.83 -1.31 7.76
N GLU A 425 13.15 -1.24 8.91
CA GLU A 425 13.79 -1.18 10.24
C GLU A 425 14.85 -2.26 10.47
N ARG A 426 14.61 -3.48 9.99
CA ARG A 426 15.57 -4.58 10.14
C ARG A 426 16.80 -4.43 9.28
N PHE A 427 16.71 -3.69 8.17
CA PHE A 427 17.85 -3.42 7.29
C PHE A 427 18.86 -2.48 7.97
N LEU A 428 18.40 -1.68 8.95
CA LEU A 428 19.20 -0.64 9.59
C LEU A 428 20.09 -1.17 10.72
N ARG A 429 19.92 -2.44 11.13
CA ARG A 429 20.53 -3.00 12.36
C ARG A 429 22.05 -3.00 12.32
N ASP A 430 22.61 -3.38 11.18
CA ASP A 430 24.05 -3.55 10.97
C ASP A 430 24.67 -2.36 10.24
N MET A 431 23.97 -1.23 10.18
CA MET A 431 24.50 0.03 9.64
C MET A 431 25.37 0.75 10.67
N ASP A 432 26.48 1.31 10.20
CA ASP A 432 27.36 2.15 11.00
C ASP A 432 26.72 3.50 11.38
N ASP A 433 27.38 4.21 12.30
CA ASP A 433 26.92 5.53 12.72
C ASP A 433 26.81 6.51 11.54
N PRO A 434 25.69 7.27 11.46
CA PRO A 434 25.37 8.07 10.29
C PRO A 434 26.25 9.31 10.14
N GLU A 435 26.88 9.78 11.22
CA GLU A 435 27.76 10.96 11.21
C GLU A 435 29.21 10.55 11.43
N LEU A 436 30.04 10.73 10.41
CA LEU A 436 31.50 10.59 10.50
C LEU A 436 32.14 11.97 10.46
N ALA A 437 32.97 12.30 11.45
CA ALA A 437 33.79 13.51 11.39
C ALA A 437 34.96 13.26 10.43
N LEU A 438 34.97 13.96 9.31
CA LEU A 438 36.07 13.98 8.35
C LEU A 438 36.97 15.16 8.66
N GLU A 439 38.28 14.92 8.72
CA GLU A 439 39.25 16.00 8.80
C GLU A 439 39.32 16.67 7.43
N TYR A 440 39.12 17.99 7.41
CA TYR A 440 39.22 18.82 6.23
C TYR A 440 40.24 19.90 6.52
N VAL A 441 41.15 20.13 5.57
CA VAL A 441 42.12 21.22 5.66
C VAL A 441 41.67 22.28 4.67
N ASP A 442 41.43 23.50 5.16
CA ASP A 442 41.16 24.63 4.28
C ASP A 442 42.45 24.99 3.53
N LEU A 443 42.38 25.09 2.20
CA LEU A 443 43.56 25.32 1.36
C LEU A 443 44.01 26.79 1.36
N GLU A 444 43.18 27.71 1.86
CA GLU A 444 43.53 29.13 1.94
C GLU A 444 44.38 29.46 3.17
N ASP A 445 44.08 28.86 4.33
CA ASP A 445 44.77 29.15 5.60
C ASP A 445 45.41 27.92 6.28
N PHE A 446 45.31 26.73 5.66
CA PHE A 446 45.79 25.46 6.20
C PHE A 446 45.23 25.10 7.59
N SER A 447 44.10 25.68 7.98
CA SER A 447 43.43 25.34 9.22
C SER A 447 42.80 23.95 9.14
N VAL A 448 42.92 23.18 10.22
CA VAL A 448 42.32 21.85 10.34
C VAL A 448 40.91 22.01 10.90
N GLY A 449 39.93 21.81 10.03
CA GLY A 449 38.51 21.73 10.38
C GLY A 449 38.01 20.29 10.45
N ARG A 450 36.85 20.10 11.08
CA ARG A 450 36.09 18.84 11.00
C ARG A 450 34.80 19.09 10.24
N VAL A 451 34.62 18.38 9.14
CA VAL A 451 33.38 18.40 8.36
C VAL A 451 32.60 17.12 8.66
N LYS A 452 31.28 17.23 8.83
CA LYS A 452 30.42 16.06 9.03
C LYS A 452 30.14 15.38 7.69
N GLY A 453 30.69 14.19 7.49
CA GLY A 453 30.34 13.28 6.42
C GLY A 453 29.16 12.39 6.83
N ALA A 454 28.17 12.26 5.94
CA ALA A 454 27.02 11.38 6.20
C ALA A 454 27.23 10.02 5.54
N LYS A 455 27.33 8.95 6.35
CA LYS A 455 27.39 7.59 5.83
C LYS A 455 25.99 7.11 5.46
N SER A 456 25.85 6.54 4.27
CA SER A 456 24.57 6.03 3.78
C SER A 456 24.75 4.79 2.93
N TYR A 457 23.78 3.90 2.98
CA TYR A 457 23.73 2.67 2.23
C TYR A 457 22.68 2.79 1.13
N GLN A 458 22.99 2.28 -0.05
CA GLN A 458 22.09 2.30 -1.19
C GLN A 458 21.49 0.90 -1.36
N VAL A 459 20.17 0.83 -1.42
CA VAL A 459 19.41 -0.39 -1.69
C VAL A 459 18.56 -0.12 -2.91
N ASP A 460 18.78 -0.87 -3.98
CA ASP A 460 17.98 -0.74 -5.17
C ASP A 460 16.77 -1.65 -5.12
N LEU A 461 15.67 -1.11 -5.64
CA LEU A 461 14.36 -1.71 -5.61
C LEU A 461 13.79 -1.66 -7.02
N ALA A 462 13.71 -2.82 -7.67
CA ALA A 462 13.11 -2.95 -8.99
C ALA A 462 11.71 -3.56 -8.88
N PHE A 463 10.73 -2.88 -9.46
CA PHE A 463 9.39 -3.38 -9.63
C PHE A 463 9.18 -3.83 -11.06
N ARG A 464 8.62 -5.02 -11.23
CA ARG A 464 8.12 -5.51 -12.50
C ARG A 464 6.64 -5.82 -12.33
N PHE A 465 5.82 -5.12 -13.10
CA PHE A 465 4.38 -5.25 -13.09
C PHE A 465 3.94 -5.85 -14.41
N THR A 466 3.30 -7.02 -14.33
CA THR A 466 2.80 -7.75 -15.48
C THR A 466 1.28 -7.83 -15.37
N THR A 467 0.59 -7.36 -16.41
CA THR A 467 -0.85 -7.55 -16.59
C THR A 467 -1.05 -8.56 -17.70
N ASP A 468 -1.88 -9.57 -17.43
CA ASP A 468 -2.31 -10.56 -18.40
C ASP A 468 -3.82 -10.42 -18.58
N GLU A 469 -4.22 -9.88 -19.73
CA GLU A 469 -5.60 -9.52 -20.04
C GLU A 469 -5.84 -9.63 -21.56
N ALA A 470 -6.91 -10.31 -21.97
CA ALA A 470 -7.34 -10.49 -23.36
C ALA A 470 -6.20 -10.92 -24.30
N ASP A 471 -5.39 -11.90 -23.87
CA ASP A 471 -4.17 -12.40 -24.54
C ASP A 471 -3.07 -11.33 -24.78
N GLN A 472 -3.19 -10.15 -24.16
CA GLN A 472 -2.18 -9.10 -24.22
C GLN A 472 -1.41 -8.99 -22.89
N LYS A 473 -0.17 -9.45 -22.93
CA LYS A 473 0.75 -9.31 -21.80
C LYS A 473 1.43 -7.95 -21.82
N LYS A 474 1.07 -7.07 -20.88
CA LYS A 474 1.74 -5.78 -20.67
C LYS A 474 2.72 -5.90 -19.50
N VAL A 475 3.98 -5.55 -19.74
CA VAL A 475 5.02 -5.53 -18.71
C VAL A 475 5.53 -4.11 -18.55
N SER A 476 5.57 -3.62 -17.32
CA SER A 476 6.23 -2.37 -16.98
C SER A 476 7.27 -2.62 -15.89
N VAL A 477 8.40 -1.92 -15.99
CA VAL A 477 9.51 -2.04 -15.04
C VAL A 477 9.84 -0.65 -14.50
N GLN A 478 10.10 -0.55 -13.20
CA GLN A 478 10.54 0.68 -12.55
C GLN A 478 11.67 0.36 -11.59
N LEU A 479 12.75 1.13 -11.64
CA LEU A 479 13.87 1.01 -10.71
C LEU A 479 13.90 2.24 -9.80
N VAL A 480 14.01 2.01 -8.50
CA VAL A 480 14.12 3.06 -7.49
C VAL A 480 15.22 2.73 -6.52
N ARG A 481 16.06 3.70 -6.21
CA ARG A 481 17.10 3.60 -5.20
C ARG A 481 16.64 4.19 -3.88
N LEU A 482 16.67 3.37 -2.84
CA LEU A 482 16.50 3.79 -1.45
C LEU A 482 17.87 4.13 -0.88
N VAL A 483 18.01 5.35 -0.35
CA VAL A 483 19.20 5.74 0.41
C VAL A 483 18.84 5.70 1.88
N LEU A 484 19.51 4.80 2.60
CA LEU A 484 19.25 4.49 4.00
C LEU A 484 20.42 4.94 4.88
N ASP A 485 20.11 5.33 6.10
CA ASP A 485 21.06 5.47 7.20
C ASP A 485 20.49 4.80 8.47
N ARG A 486 21.26 4.79 9.55
CA ARG A 486 20.85 4.15 10.82
C ARG A 486 19.53 4.70 11.41
N ASN A 487 19.13 5.92 11.03
CA ASN A 487 17.89 6.55 11.47
C ASN A 487 16.69 6.22 10.57
N GLY A 488 16.92 5.74 9.34
CA GLY A 488 15.88 5.30 8.42
C GLY A 488 16.11 5.67 6.96
N ILE A 489 15.01 5.87 6.24
CA ILE A 489 14.99 6.26 4.84
C ILE A 489 15.33 7.75 4.74
N LYS A 490 16.50 8.07 4.18
CA LYS A 490 16.96 9.45 3.98
C LYS A 490 16.35 10.07 2.73
N ARG A 491 16.31 9.31 1.63
CA ARG A 491 15.71 9.72 0.36
C ARG A 491 15.43 8.53 -0.55
N MET A 492 14.62 8.78 -1.57
CA MET A 492 14.23 7.82 -2.61
C MET A 492 14.47 8.46 -3.97
N LEU A 493 15.25 7.80 -4.84
CA LEU A 493 15.65 8.32 -6.15
C LEU A 493 15.11 7.38 -7.24
N ARG A 494 14.35 7.92 -8.20
CA ARG A 494 13.91 7.12 -9.35
C ARG A 494 15.03 7.04 -10.37
N VAL A 495 15.36 5.83 -10.80
CA VAL A 495 16.32 5.59 -11.89
C VAL A 495 15.50 5.37 -13.15
N ALA A 496 15.52 6.37 -14.03
CA ALA A 496 14.90 6.31 -15.35
C ALA A 496 16.02 6.42 -16.40
N PRO A 497 15.85 5.82 -17.60
CA PRO A 497 16.75 6.08 -18.70
C PRO A 497 16.75 7.59 -18.97
N GLU A 498 17.93 8.22 -18.93
CA GLU A 498 18.08 9.65 -19.16
C GLU A 498 17.45 10.03 -20.51
N GLN A 499 16.42 10.87 -20.48
CA GLN A 499 16.26 11.85 -21.54
C GLN A 499 17.34 12.90 -21.28
N THR A 500 18.30 12.97 -22.18
CA THR A 500 19.42 13.91 -22.18
C THR A 500 18.98 15.34 -21.88
N ASP A 501 19.84 16.05 -21.13
CA ASP A 501 19.78 17.46 -20.71
C ASP A 501 18.83 17.84 -19.56
N ARG A 502 19.23 17.45 -18.33
CA ARG A 502 19.38 18.36 -17.17
C ARG A 502 19.90 17.58 -15.95
N PRO A 503 20.82 18.15 -15.15
CA PRO A 503 21.28 17.47 -13.93
C PRO A 503 20.10 17.25 -12.96
N PRO A 504 20.05 16.11 -12.26
CA PRO A 504 18.96 15.79 -11.35
C PRO A 504 18.96 16.79 -10.18
N HIS A 505 17.94 17.64 -10.12
CA HIS A 505 17.65 18.40 -8.92
C HIS A 505 17.13 17.44 -7.83
N PRO A 506 17.77 17.35 -6.66
CA PRO A 506 17.19 16.63 -5.54
C PRO A 506 15.92 17.37 -5.09
N GLU A 507 14.76 16.73 -5.16
CA GLU A 507 13.56 17.26 -4.49
C GLU A 507 13.83 17.33 -2.98
N PRO A 508 13.79 18.52 -2.37
CA PRO A 508 13.97 18.64 -0.94
C PRO A 508 12.78 18.01 -0.22
N TYR A 509 13.13 17.19 0.77
CA TYR A 509 12.22 16.59 1.74
C TYR A 509 11.29 17.66 2.34
N ARG A 510 10.01 17.70 1.91
CA ARG A 510 8.95 18.38 2.66
C ARG A 510 8.69 17.55 3.93
N LYS A 511 9.10 18.07 5.09
CA LYS A 511 8.69 17.55 6.40
C LYS A 511 7.18 17.41 6.40
N ALA A 512 6.67 16.20 6.55
CA ALA A 512 5.29 16.00 6.97
C ALA A 512 5.19 16.52 8.41
N ALA A 513 4.43 17.61 8.60
CA ALA A 513 3.89 18.01 9.89
C ALA A 513 2.70 17.11 10.25
#